data_AF-A0A292YD69-F1
#
_entry.id   AF-A0A292YD69-F1
#
_cell.length_a   1.000
_cell.length_b   1.000
_cell.length_c   1.000
_cell.angle_alpha   90.00
_cell.angle_beta   90.00
_cell.angle_gamma   90.00
#
_symmetry.space_group_name_H-M   'P 1'
#
loop_
_entity.id
_entity.type
_entity.pdbx_description
1 polymer ?
#
loop_
_entity_poly.entity_id
_entity_poly.type
_entity_poly.pdbx_seq_one_letter_code
_entity_poly.pdbx_strand_id
1 'polypeptide(L)'
;MNIINFGIAGSSNHKIGEIFLINKINNKFFPDILINHPFRESEIICVDEVVTDGNYNLVDMESVGFFQAATKFLKAHNIFLIKIVSDNLVCFRPTDEFMRDLITPHKEKILRFLDGLKEKEEIDFSEVEKLVKKYNLSFSQKEKLKDFLIYYKLNNLEFPKFNFEKTNRKKDFERIVNELKKF
;
A
#
# COMPACT_ATOMS: atom_id res chain seq x y z
N MET A 1 -10.46 2.41 -2.17
CA MET A 1 -10.90 2.04 -0.82
C MET A 1 -9.77 1.28 -0.14
N ASN A 2 -9.36 1.70 1.04
CA ASN A 2 -8.31 1.08 1.86
C ASN A 2 -8.95 0.51 3.13
N ILE A 3 -8.38 -0.57 3.68
CA ILE A 3 -8.78 -1.14 4.98
C ILE A 3 -7.55 -1.30 5.88
N ILE A 4 -7.73 -1.08 7.18
CA ILE A 4 -6.65 -1.14 8.16
C ILE A 4 -7.09 -2.01 9.34
N ASN A 5 -6.29 -3.03 9.68
CA ASN A 5 -6.34 -3.69 10.97
C ASN A 5 -5.41 -2.94 11.91
N PHE A 6 -5.96 -2.15 12.82
CA PHE A 6 -5.18 -1.49 13.87
C PHE A 6 -5.42 -2.23 15.18
N GLY A 7 -4.35 -2.70 15.82
CA GLY A 7 -4.46 -3.46 17.06
C GLY A 7 -3.14 -3.62 17.78
N ILE A 8 -3.13 -4.56 18.72
CA ILE A 8 -1.95 -4.89 19.53
C ILE A 8 -1.36 -6.25 19.12
N ALA A 9 -0.12 -6.48 19.53
CA ALA A 9 0.58 -7.75 19.37
C ALA A 9 1.53 -7.97 20.56
N GLY A 10 1.79 -9.23 20.89
CA GLY A 10 2.86 -9.61 21.81
C GLY A 10 4.22 -9.64 21.10
N SER A 11 5.31 -9.53 21.85
CA SER A 11 6.67 -9.68 21.31
C SER A 11 7.66 -10.14 22.39
N SER A 12 8.61 -11.01 22.03
CA SER A 12 9.78 -11.25 22.88
C SER A 12 10.98 -10.37 22.52
N ASN A 13 10.93 -9.68 21.37
CA ASN A 13 12.08 -9.04 20.74
C ASN A 13 11.97 -7.51 20.63
N HIS A 14 10.81 -6.96 20.95
CA HIS A 14 10.50 -5.54 20.85
C HIS A 14 9.98 -5.00 22.18
N LYS A 15 10.14 -3.70 22.39
CA LYS A 15 9.68 -3.03 23.61
C LYS A 15 8.19 -2.73 23.49
N ILE A 16 7.49 -2.84 24.62
CA ILE A 16 6.11 -2.38 24.75
C ILE A 16 6.01 -0.93 24.28
N GLY A 17 5.01 -0.66 23.44
CA GLY A 17 4.78 0.64 22.81
C GLY A 17 5.47 0.83 21.46
N GLU A 18 6.33 -0.08 20.99
CA GLU A 18 6.81 -0.01 19.60
C GLU A 18 5.68 -0.31 18.60
N ILE A 19 5.59 0.47 17.53
CA ILE A 19 4.55 0.37 16.48
C ILE A 19 5.15 -0.11 15.16
N PHE A 20 4.45 -1.04 14.52
CA PHE A 20 4.89 -1.68 13.29
C PHE A 20 3.78 -1.74 12.24
N LEU A 21 4.19 -1.62 10.97
CA LEU A 21 3.38 -1.98 9.82
C LEU A 21 3.78 -3.40 9.39
N ILE A 22 2.81 -4.29 9.24
CA ILE A 22 3.10 -5.69 8.95
C ILE A 22 3.33 -5.89 7.45
N ASN A 23 4.50 -6.42 7.09
CA ASN A 23 4.87 -6.71 5.70
C ASN A 23 4.85 -8.22 5.37
N LYS A 24 4.67 -9.07 6.39
CA LYS A 24 4.62 -10.53 6.22
C LYS A 24 3.83 -11.19 7.36
N ILE A 25 2.96 -12.15 7.02
CA ILE A 25 2.13 -12.89 7.99
C ILE A 25 2.37 -14.39 7.80
N ASN A 26 2.77 -15.09 8.87
CA ASN A 26 2.98 -16.55 8.91
C ASN A 26 3.87 -17.11 7.78
N ASN A 27 4.82 -16.31 7.25
CA ASN A 27 5.63 -16.66 6.06
C ASN A 27 4.82 -17.11 4.83
N LYS A 28 3.53 -16.75 4.77
CA LYS A 28 2.58 -17.21 3.76
C LYS A 28 1.89 -16.06 3.02
N PHE A 29 1.59 -14.98 3.74
CA PHE A 29 0.94 -13.81 3.17
C PHE A 29 1.87 -12.60 3.25
N PHE A 30 1.84 -11.78 2.19
CA PHE A 30 2.72 -10.63 2.03
C PHE A 30 1.85 -9.43 1.68
N PRO A 31 1.38 -8.65 2.68
CA PRO A 31 0.81 -7.33 2.45
C PRO A 31 1.74 -6.48 1.56
N ASP A 32 1.16 -5.80 0.58
CA ASP A 32 1.93 -5.09 -0.45
C ASP A 32 2.03 -3.60 -0.10
N ILE A 33 3.14 -3.19 0.50
CA ILE A 33 3.31 -1.83 1.02
C ILE A 33 3.92 -0.93 -0.06
N LEU A 34 3.06 -0.28 -0.84
CA LEU A 34 3.45 0.60 -1.96
C LEU A 34 3.30 2.10 -1.64
N ILE A 35 3.30 2.46 -0.36
CA ILE A 35 3.14 3.84 0.09
C ILE A 35 4.27 4.23 1.04
N ASN A 36 4.62 5.51 1.04
CA ASN A 36 5.53 6.02 2.06
C ASN A 36 4.81 6.04 3.42
N HIS A 37 5.48 5.58 4.48
CA HIS A 37 4.88 5.50 5.81
C HIS A 37 5.91 5.74 6.94
N PRO A 38 5.46 6.20 8.12
CA PRO A 38 6.34 6.53 9.24
C PRO A 38 6.67 5.34 10.16
N PHE A 39 6.14 4.15 9.89
CA PHE A 39 6.28 2.96 10.75
C PHE A 39 7.48 2.10 10.35
N ARG A 40 8.02 1.35 11.32
CA ARG A 40 8.93 0.24 11.02
C ARG A 40 8.13 -0.93 10.46
N GLU A 41 8.72 -1.68 9.56
CA GLU A 41 8.11 -2.92 9.07
C GLU A 41 8.56 -4.12 9.90
N SER A 42 7.66 -5.08 10.08
CA SER A 42 7.97 -6.37 10.70
C SER A 42 7.10 -7.48 10.14
N GLU A 43 7.59 -8.71 10.25
CA GLU A 43 6.75 -9.89 10.15
C GLU A 43 5.89 -10.05 11.41
N ILE A 44 4.78 -10.77 11.27
CA ILE A 44 3.96 -11.24 12.38
C ILE A 44 3.64 -12.73 12.24
N ILE A 45 3.62 -13.41 13.38
CA ILE A 45 3.09 -14.76 13.50
C ILE A 45 1.67 -14.65 14.06
N CYS A 46 0.70 -15.24 13.38
CA CYS A 46 -0.67 -15.35 13.84
C CYS A 46 -0.91 -16.77 14.34
N VAL A 47 -1.34 -16.89 15.59
CA VAL A 47 -1.63 -18.15 16.29
C VAL A 47 -3.10 -18.21 16.68
N ASP A 48 -3.63 -19.42 16.86
CA ASP A 48 -5.03 -19.60 17.26
C ASP A 48 -5.23 -19.49 18.78
N GLU A 49 -4.15 -19.61 19.56
CA GLU A 49 -4.17 -19.65 21.03
C GLU A 49 -3.10 -18.70 21.61
N VAL A 50 -3.33 -18.24 22.84
CA VAL A 50 -2.39 -17.35 23.55
C VAL A 50 -1.05 -18.07 23.75
N VAL A 51 0.05 -17.39 23.39
CA VAL A 51 1.41 -17.86 23.63
C VAL A 51 2.03 -17.14 24.83
N THR A 52 2.71 -17.89 25.69
CA THR A 52 3.37 -17.35 26.89
C THR A 52 4.87 -17.63 26.94
N ASP A 53 5.41 -18.23 25.88
CA ASP A 53 6.83 -18.55 25.71
C ASP A 53 7.23 -18.49 24.22
N GLY A 54 8.52 -18.62 23.96
CA GLY A 54 9.08 -18.63 22.61
C GLY A 54 9.78 -17.34 22.19
N ASN A 55 10.15 -17.30 20.91
CA ASN A 55 10.89 -16.18 20.31
C ASN A 55 10.12 -15.65 19.10
N TYR A 56 9.41 -14.54 19.30
CA TYR A 56 8.55 -13.93 18.30
C TYR A 56 8.88 -12.45 18.13
N ASN A 57 9.13 -12.04 16.87
CA ASN A 57 9.22 -10.62 16.52
C ASN A 57 7.89 -9.93 16.85
N LEU A 58 6.79 -10.41 16.28
CA LEU A 58 5.44 -10.04 16.68
C LEU A 58 4.55 -11.29 16.64
N VAL A 59 3.60 -11.37 17.56
CA VAL A 59 2.58 -12.42 17.57
C VAL A 59 1.19 -11.84 17.88
N ASP A 60 0.17 -12.29 17.15
CA ASP A 60 -1.24 -11.96 17.39
C ASP A 60 -2.17 -13.14 17.07
N MET A 61 -3.49 -12.90 17.13
CA MET A 61 -4.51 -13.93 16.90
C MET A 61 -5.45 -13.61 15.73
N GLU A 62 -5.34 -12.42 15.11
CA GLU A 62 -6.31 -11.94 14.13
C GLU A 62 -5.73 -11.69 12.73
N SER A 63 -4.40 -11.53 12.58
CA SER A 63 -3.80 -11.07 11.32
C SER A 63 -4.12 -11.95 10.12
N VAL A 64 -4.08 -13.27 10.26
CA VAL A 64 -4.42 -14.20 9.17
C VAL A 64 -5.89 -14.08 8.79
N GLY A 65 -6.80 -14.14 9.76
CA GLY A 65 -8.24 -14.06 9.52
C GLY A 65 -8.65 -12.74 8.86
N PHE A 66 -8.10 -11.62 9.36
CA PHE A 66 -8.33 -10.30 8.78
C PHE A 66 -7.83 -10.22 7.33
N PHE A 67 -6.58 -10.61 7.07
CA PHE A 67 -5.99 -10.48 5.74
C PHE A 67 -6.71 -11.37 4.72
N GLN A 68 -7.06 -12.60 5.08
CA GLN A 68 -7.83 -13.50 4.22
C GLN A 68 -9.24 -12.98 3.93
N ALA A 69 -9.90 -12.35 4.90
CA ALA A 69 -11.21 -11.76 4.68
C ALA A 69 -11.11 -10.53 3.77
N ALA A 70 -10.15 -9.64 4.02
CA ALA A 70 -9.97 -8.41 3.26
C ALA A 70 -9.57 -8.66 1.80
N THR A 71 -8.72 -9.65 1.54
CA THR A 71 -8.26 -10.01 0.18
C THR A 71 -9.36 -10.54 -0.73
N LYS A 72 -10.51 -10.95 -0.19
CA LYS A 72 -11.71 -11.29 -1.00
C LYS A 72 -12.32 -10.07 -1.70
N PHE A 73 -12.09 -8.87 -1.18
CA PHE A 73 -12.74 -7.65 -1.66
C PHE A 73 -11.76 -6.56 -2.11
N LEU A 74 -10.51 -6.60 -1.65
CA LEU A 74 -9.50 -5.59 -1.89
C LEU A 74 -8.20 -6.22 -2.38
N LYS A 75 -7.45 -5.47 -3.21
CA LYS A 75 -6.07 -5.84 -3.57
C LYS A 75 -5.15 -5.66 -2.37
N ALA A 76 -4.10 -6.48 -2.28
CA ALA A 76 -3.14 -6.47 -1.17
C ALA A 76 -2.60 -5.07 -0.83
N HIS A 77 -2.33 -4.21 -1.83
CA HIS A 77 -1.84 -2.85 -1.61
C HIS A 77 -2.86 -1.86 -1.03
N ASN A 78 -4.11 -2.27 -0.81
CA ASN A 78 -5.11 -1.48 -0.09
C ASN A 78 -5.43 -2.08 1.29
N ILE A 79 -4.65 -3.07 1.75
CA ILE A 79 -4.85 -3.78 3.02
C ILE A 79 -3.62 -3.56 3.90
N PHE A 80 -3.82 -2.93 5.05
CA PHE A 80 -2.74 -2.60 5.97
C PHE A 80 -3.02 -3.21 7.35
N LEU A 81 -1.98 -3.70 8.02
CA LEU A 81 -2.07 -4.15 9.40
C LEU A 81 -1.03 -3.38 10.21
N ILE A 82 -1.50 -2.63 11.21
CA ILE A 82 -0.66 -1.83 12.10
C ILE A 82 -0.81 -2.40 13.50
N LYS A 83 0.31 -2.76 14.11
CA LYS A 83 0.35 -3.40 15.43
C LYS A 83 1.25 -2.64 16.38
N ILE A 84 0.79 -2.44 17.60
CA ILE A 84 1.61 -1.90 18.70
C ILE A 84 1.92 -3.02 19.68
N VAL A 85 3.17 -3.13 20.12
CA VAL A 85 3.58 -4.13 21.11
C VAL A 85 2.91 -3.84 22.44
N SER A 86 2.03 -4.73 22.92
CA SER A 86 1.32 -4.60 24.19
C SER A 86 2.00 -5.29 25.34
N ASP A 87 2.69 -6.40 25.07
CA ASP A 87 3.19 -7.29 26.10
C ASP A 87 4.34 -8.16 25.62
N ASN A 88 5.00 -8.78 26.60
CA ASN A 88 6.12 -9.67 26.38
C ASN A 88 5.72 -11.15 26.50
N LEU A 89 4.69 -11.56 25.74
CA LEU A 89 4.12 -12.91 25.76
C LEU A 89 3.49 -13.25 27.11
N VAL A 90 2.60 -12.39 27.58
CA VAL A 90 1.85 -12.63 28.82
C VAL A 90 0.36 -12.58 28.57
N CYS A 91 -0.36 -13.51 29.20
CA CYS A 91 -1.82 -13.48 29.19
C CYS A 91 -2.30 -12.36 30.12
N PHE A 92 -2.78 -11.27 29.54
CA PHE A 92 -3.40 -10.18 30.28
C PHE A 92 -4.53 -9.55 29.48
N ARG A 93 -5.42 -8.86 30.18
CA ARG A 93 -6.49 -8.09 29.56
C ARG A 93 -6.14 -6.61 29.68
N PRO A 94 -5.91 -5.89 28.57
CA PRO A 94 -5.56 -4.48 28.62
C PRO A 94 -6.74 -3.64 29.14
N THR A 95 -6.44 -2.63 29.95
CA THR A 95 -7.41 -1.63 30.39
C THR A 95 -7.51 -0.50 29.36
N ASP A 96 -8.58 0.29 29.42
CA ASP A 96 -8.75 1.46 28.54
C ASP A 96 -7.64 2.51 28.75
N GLU A 97 -7.17 2.67 29.98
CA GLU A 97 -6.05 3.56 30.33
C GLU A 97 -4.75 3.07 29.69
N PHE A 98 -4.43 1.78 29.84
CA PHE A 98 -3.27 1.18 29.20
C PHE A 98 -3.30 1.36 27.68
N MET A 99 -4.45 1.11 27.05
CA MET A 99 -4.61 1.29 25.60
C MET A 99 -4.43 2.75 25.18
N ARG A 100 -4.95 3.70 25.96
CA ARG A 100 -4.78 5.13 25.70
C ARG A 100 -3.31 5.53 25.77
N ASP A 101 -2.58 5.05 26.76
CA ASP A 101 -1.16 5.34 26.92
C ASP A 101 -0.32 4.70 25.83
N LEU A 102 -0.75 3.54 25.33
CA LEU A 102 -0.09 2.84 24.24
C LEU A 102 -0.26 3.56 22.89
N ILE A 103 -1.45 4.12 22.63
CA ILE A 103 -1.80 4.72 21.33
C ILE A 103 -1.43 6.20 21.25
N THR A 104 -1.64 6.96 22.33
CA THR A 104 -1.43 8.43 22.37
C THR A 104 -0.08 8.87 21.78
N PRO A 105 1.06 8.22 22.11
CA PRO A 105 2.37 8.60 21.57
C PRO A 105 2.48 8.50 20.04
N HIS A 106 1.65 7.67 19.39
CA HIS A 106 1.70 7.42 17.95
C HIS A 106 0.67 8.20 17.15
N LYS A 107 -0.21 8.96 17.81
CA LYS A 107 -1.33 9.67 17.18
C LYS A 107 -0.93 10.43 15.92
N GLU A 108 0.12 11.24 16.00
CA GLU A 108 0.60 12.05 14.85
C GLU A 108 1.09 11.19 13.68
N LYS A 109 1.78 10.09 13.96
CA LYS A 109 2.24 9.15 12.91
C LYS A 109 1.06 8.45 12.24
N ILE A 110 0.06 8.05 13.03
CA ILE A 110 -1.16 7.42 12.53
C ILE A 110 -1.95 8.39 11.65
N LEU A 111 -2.16 9.63 12.08
CA LEU A 111 -2.86 10.64 11.29
C LEU A 111 -2.14 10.90 9.96
N ARG A 112 -0.81 11.08 9.97
CA ARG A 112 -0.02 11.26 8.74
C ARG A 112 -0.16 10.08 7.78
N PHE A 113 -0.14 8.86 8.30
CA PHE A 113 -0.35 7.66 7.48
C PHE A 113 -1.75 7.64 6.85
N LEU A 114 -2.79 7.94 7.62
CA LEU A 114 -4.17 7.98 7.14
C LEU A 114 -4.38 9.07 6.08
N ASP A 115 -3.73 10.22 6.22
CA ASP A 115 -3.80 11.29 5.23
C ASP A 115 -3.10 10.88 3.92
N GLY A 116 -1.94 10.24 3.99
CA GLY A 116 -1.27 9.67 2.81
C GLY A 116 -2.09 8.61 2.07
N LEU A 117 -3.02 7.92 2.75
CA LEU A 117 -3.94 6.98 2.12
C LEU A 117 -5.10 7.64 1.36
N LYS A 118 -5.41 8.91 1.65
CA LYS A 118 -6.45 9.68 0.95
C LYS A 118 -5.93 10.24 -0.37
N GLU A 119 -4.62 10.43 -0.48
CA GLU A 119 -3.94 10.89 -1.69
C GLU A 119 -3.86 9.76 -2.73
N LYS A 120 -5.00 9.39 -3.30
CA LYS A 120 -4.99 8.91 -4.69
C LYS A 120 -5.13 10.17 -5.53
N GLU A 121 -4.02 10.71 -6.05
CA GLU A 121 -4.15 11.59 -7.21
C GLU A 121 -4.90 10.79 -8.27
N GLU A 122 -6.15 11.18 -8.50
CA GLU A 122 -6.90 10.65 -9.63
C GLU A 122 -6.16 11.15 -10.87
N ILE A 123 -5.43 10.24 -11.53
CA ILE A 123 -4.68 10.59 -12.72
C ILE A 123 -5.70 10.99 -13.78
N ASP A 124 -5.71 12.28 -14.12
CA ASP A 124 -6.59 12.80 -15.14
C ASP A 124 -6.14 12.27 -16.52
N PHE A 125 -6.87 11.29 -17.03
CA PHE A 125 -6.66 10.73 -18.37
C PHE A 125 -7.34 11.56 -19.48
N SER A 126 -7.92 12.73 -19.18
CA SER A 126 -8.65 13.54 -20.16
C SER A 126 -7.82 13.90 -21.38
N GLU A 127 -6.51 14.15 -21.21
CA GLU A 127 -5.59 14.42 -22.30
C GLU A 127 -5.38 13.20 -23.20
N VAL A 128 -5.21 12.01 -22.60
CA VAL A 128 -5.10 10.75 -23.35
C VAL A 128 -6.40 10.46 -24.12
N GLU A 129 -7.57 10.68 -23.51
CA GLU A 129 -8.87 10.49 -24.18
C GLU A 129 -9.04 11.46 -25.37
N LYS A 130 -8.57 12.71 -25.24
CA LYS A 130 -8.55 13.67 -26.36
C LYS A 130 -7.66 13.18 -27.50
N LEU A 131 -6.47 12.65 -27.20
CA LEU A 131 -5.56 12.09 -28.19
C LEU A 131 -6.15 10.85 -28.88
N VAL A 132 -6.75 9.94 -28.12
CA VAL A 132 -7.40 8.74 -28.65
C VAL A 132 -8.49 9.10 -29.65
N LYS A 133 -9.35 10.07 -29.32
CA LYS A 133 -10.40 10.57 -30.23
C LYS A 133 -9.82 11.29 -31.44
N LYS A 134 -8.85 12.19 -31.24
CA LYS A 134 -8.24 12.99 -32.32
C LYS A 134 -7.56 12.12 -33.37
N TYR A 135 -6.97 11.01 -32.96
CA TYR A 135 -6.13 10.16 -33.82
C TYR A 135 -6.68 8.76 -34.08
N ASN A 136 -7.90 8.44 -33.61
CA ASN A 136 -8.56 7.14 -33.74
C ASN A 136 -7.65 5.98 -33.29
N LEU A 137 -7.11 6.10 -32.08
CA LEU A 137 -6.20 5.11 -31.51
C LEU A 137 -6.97 3.86 -31.07
N SER A 138 -6.36 2.69 -31.27
CA SER A 138 -6.89 1.41 -30.79
C SER A 138 -6.87 1.33 -29.26
N PHE A 139 -7.65 0.39 -28.71
CA PHE A 139 -7.65 0.11 -27.27
C PHE A 139 -6.24 -0.15 -26.72
N SER A 140 -5.43 -0.95 -27.42
CA SER A 140 -4.05 -1.24 -27.01
C SER A 140 -3.13 -0.02 -26.98
N GLN A 141 -3.35 0.93 -27.90
CA GLN A 141 -2.58 2.18 -27.97
C GLN A 141 -3.00 3.15 -26.86
N LYS A 142 -4.30 3.21 -26.54
CA LYS A 142 -4.84 3.95 -25.40
C LYS A 142 -4.22 3.48 -24.09
N GLU A 143 -4.25 2.18 -23.82
CA GLU A 143 -3.72 1.64 -22.56
C GLU A 143 -2.22 1.93 -22.42
N LYS A 144 -1.43 1.77 -23.49
CA LYS A 144 -0.01 2.18 -23.50
C LYS A 144 0.20 3.67 -23.17
N LEU A 145 -0.60 4.57 -23.73
CA LEU A 145 -0.49 6.00 -23.43
C LEU A 145 -0.85 6.33 -21.97
N LYS A 146 -1.82 5.61 -21.39
CA LYS A 146 -2.13 5.73 -19.96
C LYS A 146 -0.95 5.28 -19.10
N ASP A 147 -0.31 4.16 -19.44
CA ASP A 147 0.86 3.66 -18.71
C ASP A 147 1.99 4.70 -18.71
N PHE A 148 2.25 5.34 -19.86
CA PHE A 148 3.22 6.45 -19.91
C PHE A 148 2.77 7.65 -19.09
N LEU A 149 1.50 8.08 -19.16
CA LEU A 149 1.02 9.20 -18.34
C LEU A 149 1.22 8.91 -16.84
N ILE A 150 0.91 7.69 -16.41
CA ILE A 150 1.16 7.22 -15.04
C ILE A 150 2.64 7.33 -14.70
N TYR A 151 3.53 6.79 -15.55
CA TYR A 151 4.97 6.88 -15.35
C TYR A 151 5.47 8.32 -15.19
N TYR A 152 5.07 9.23 -16.08
CA TYR A 152 5.49 10.63 -16.02
C TYR A 152 4.98 11.32 -14.75
N LYS A 153 3.72 11.08 -14.37
CA LYS A 153 3.14 11.61 -13.13
C LYS A 153 3.87 11.10 -11.89
N LEU A 154 4.13 9.79 -11.80
CA LEU A 154 4.84 9.20 -10.67
C LEU A 154 6.27 9.71 -10.51
N ASN A 155 6.91 10.17 -11.60
CA ASN A 155 8.27 10.73 -11.59
C ASN A 155 8.29 12.27 -11.53
N ASN A 156 7.16 12.93 -11.27
CA ASN A 156 7.03 14.40 -11.30
C ASN A 156 7.52 15.04 -12.62
N LEU A 157 7.33 14.33 -13.75
CA LEU A 157 7.66 14.80 -15.09
C LEU A 157 6.39 15.28 -15.82
N GLU A 158 6.53 16.31 -16.66
CA GLU A 158 5.43 16.76 -17.52
C GLU A 158 5.25 15.76 -18.67
N PHE A 159 3.99 15.34 -18.91
CA PHE A 159 3.70 14.45 -20.02
C PHE A 159 3.99 15.16 -21.36
N PRO A 160 4.84 14.61 -22.23
CA PRO A 160 5.30 15.34 -23.42
C PRO A 160 4.15 15.60 -24.39
N LYS A 161 4.15 16.78 -25.01
CA LYS A 161 3.23 17.09 -26.10
C LYS A 161 3.78 16.52 -27.40
N PHE A 162 2.96 15.73 -28.09
CA PHE A 162 3.29 15.15 -29.40
C PHE A 162 2.09 15.18 -30.34
N ASN A 163 2.36 15.09 -31.63
CA ASN A 163 1.36 14.99 -32.68
C ASN A 163 1.58 13.70 -33.48
N PHE A 164 0.48 12.99 -33.78
CA PHE A 164 0.54 11.87 -34.70
C PHE A 164 0.42 12.35 -36.15
N GLU A 165 1.25 11.78 -37.02
CA GLU A 165 1.20 11.89 -38.47
C GLU A 165 0.15 10.94 -39.06
N LYS A 166 -0.72 11.47 -39.93
CA LYS A 166 -1.87 10.71 -40.47
C LYS A 166 -1.49 9.65 -41.50
N THR A 167 -0.24 9.61 -41.97
CA THR A 167 0.19 8.82 -43.14
C THR A 167 0.37 7.34 -42.83
N ASN A 168 0.96 6.98 -41.67
CA ASN A 168 1.10 5.59 -41.24
C ASN A 168 0.95 5.46 -39.71
N ARG A 169 -0.30 5.23 -39.28
CA ARG A 169 -0.69 5.17 -37.86
C ARG A 169 0.14 4.22 -36.99
N LYS A 170 0.59 3.08 -37.53
CA LYS A 170 1.35 2.09 -36.75
C LYS A 170 2.80 2.53 -36.56
N LYS A 171 3.49 2.88 -37.65
CA LYS A 171 4.88 3.39 -37.59
C LYS A 171 4.97 4.65 -36.76
N ASP A 172 4.00 5.54 -36.90
CA ASP A 172 3.99 6.80 -36.18
C ASP A 172 3.71 6.60 -34.69
N PHE A 173 2.83 5.66 -34.31
CA PHE A 173 2.67 5.31 -32.89
C PHE A 173 3.93 4.69 -32.29
N GLU A 174 4.65 3.85 -33.04
CA GLU A 174 5.95 3.32 -32.60
C GLU A 174 6.99 4.43 -32.41
N ARG A 175 7.02 5.44 -33.29
CA ARG A 175 7.85 6.64 -33.14
C ARG A 175 7.55 7.37 -31.82
N ILE A 176 6.27 7.66 -31.56
CA ILE A 176 5.84 8.33 -30.32
C ILE A 176 6.23 7.52 -29.09
N VAL A 177 5.99 6.20 -29.09
CA VAL A 177 6.38 5.34 -27.97
C VAL A 177 7.89 5.38 -27.73
N ASN A 178 8.71 5.43 -28.77
CA ASN A 178 10.16 5.52 -28.63
C ASN A 178 10.61 6.90 -28.11
N GLU A 179 9.89 7.97 -28.41
CA GLU A 179 10.14 9.31 -27.84
C GLU A 179 9.79 9.35 -26.35
N LEU A 180 8.65 8.76 -25.96
CA LEU A 180 8.19 8.68 -24.57
C LEU A 180 9.07 7.81 -23.67
N LYS A 181 9.90 6.94 -24.24
CA LYS A 181 10.85 6.09 -23.50
C LYS A 181 12.20 6.75 -23.21
N LYS A 182 12.47 7.94 -23.75
CA LYS A 182 13.78 8.62 -23.62
C LYS A 182 13.96 9.38 -22.29
N PHE A 183 12.95 9.36 -21.42
CA PHE A 183 12.89 10.02 -20.12
C PHE A 183 12.38 9.02 -19.09
#